data_AF-A0A521YYE1-F1
#
_entry.id   AF-A0A521YYE1-F1
#
_cell.length_a   1.000
_cell.length_b   1.000
_cell.length_c   1.000
_cell.angle_alpha   90.00
_cell.angle_beta   90.00
_cell.angle_gamma   90.00
#
_symmetry.space_group_name_H-M   'P 1'
#
loop_
_entity.id
_entity.type
_entity.pdbx_description
1 polymer ?
#
loop_
_entity_poly.entity_id
_entity_poly.type
_entity_poly.pdbx_seq_one_letter_code
_entity_poly.pdbx_strand_id
1 'polypeptide(L)'
;MAQALEGIRVLEFGNFIAGPFSGMLLADMGADVIKIERPPGGDQSRATPPRINGESASFAALNRNKRSLVLDLKQQQARDIVLRLASNSDVFLENNRPGVMESIGLGADQLRAVNPKIVYVSVSGFGQTGPYRRRAGVNLIIEAFSGTLSVTGEQGKMPMRPGIQTADVFGALFATYAVLTGLIGTLRERGGRVADVSLVESSIAAAAWETAGYLVAGEVPERLGHSHRLNAPYQLFETNDGRYLAIGTPNDELFRRLMIVLGLDSHVGDPRYSSYVLRKQNEPSLLKVVTPAIQSRSAASLEKLLMEVGVPCAVVNNYKEVFDDPHMVARKIAVEVEHPQMGVTRTVRNPILFDSDGPTIRRPAPLLGEHSAQILREMGHSDAEIEQLTKAAVVMLAP
;
A
#
# COMPACT_ATOMS: atom_id res chain seq x y z
N MET A 1 -5.75 9.04 -26.06
CA MET A 1 -4.56 8.16 -26.06
C MET A 1 -4.82 7.07 -25.03
N ALA A 2 -4.34 5.86 -25.30
CA ALA A 2 -4.69 4.67 -24.50
C ALA A 2 -3.77 4.54 -23.28
N GLN A 3 -4.33 4.20 -22.12
CA GLN A 3 -3.52 3.96 -20.91
C GLN A 3 -2.73 2.65 -21.04
N ALA A 4 -1.64 2.52 -20.29
CA ALA A 4 -0.70 1.41 -20.44
C ALA A 4 -1.31 0.00 -20.27
N LEU A 5 -2.36 -0.14 -19.45
CA LEU A 5 -3.07 -1.42 -19.24
C LEU A 5 -4.45 -1.46 -19.91
N GLU A 6 -4.73 -0.56 -20.85
CA GLU A 6 -5.96 -0.65 -21.64
C GLU A 6 -6.00 -1.96 -22.42
N GLY A 7 -7.15 -2.64 -22.39
CA GLY A 7 -7.33 -3.97 -22.97
C GLY A 7 -6.92 -5.13 -22.05
N ILE A 8 -6.25 -4.88 -20.92
CA ILE A 8 -5.93 -5.91 -19.93
C ILE A 8 -7.14 -6.13 -19.02
N ARG A 9 -7.59 -7.39 -18.88
CA ARG A 9 -8.65 -7.78 -17.95
C ARG A 9 -8.10 -8.51 -16.73
N VAL A 10 -8.53 -8.09 -15.54
CA VAL A 10 -8.11 -8.65 -14.25
C VAL A 10 -9.35 -9.15 -13.49
N LEU A 11 -9.31 -10.42 -13.07
CA LEU A 11 -10.27 -10.96 -12.10
C LEU A 11 -9.68 -10.82 -10.70
N GLU A 12 -10.29 -9.99 -9.86
CA GLU A 12 -9.81 -9.73 -8.50
C GLU A 12 -10.71 -10.42 -7.46
N PHE A 13 -10.15 -11.37 -6.73
CA PHE A 13 -10.73 -12.02 -5.55
C PHE A 13 -10.09 -11.45 -4.27
N GLY A 14 -10.05 -10.13 -4.20
CA GLY A 14 -9.42 -9.37 -3.13
C GLY A 14 -10.39 -9.12 -1.97
N ASN A 15 -9.87 -9.14 -0.75
CA ASN A 15 -10.56 -8.72 0.47
C ASN A 15 -9.68 -7.76 1.28
N PHE A 16 -10.28 -6.80 1.98
CA PHE A 16 -9.58 -5.79 2.78
C PHE A 16 -8.60 -4.92 2.00
N ILE A 17 -7.28 -5.13 2.15
CA ILE A 17 -6.27 -4.16 1.71
C ILE A 17 -5.35 -4.72 0.63
N ALA A 18 -4.55 -5.76 0.88
CA ALA A 18 -3.46 -6.15 -0.02
C ALA A 18 -3.93 -6.44 -1.47
N GLY A 19 -4.92 -7.32 -1.63
CA GLY A 19 -5.53 -7.63 -2.93
C GLY A 19 -6.23 -6.40 -3.54
N PRO A 20 -7.19 -5.77 -2.84
CA PRO A 20 -7.91 -4.60 -3.36
C PRO A 20 -7.01 -3.43 -3.74
N PHE A 21 -5.97 -3.15 -2.96
CA PHE A 21 -5.05 -2.05 -3.26
C PHE A 21 -4.26 -2.33 -4.54
N SER A 22 -3.74 -3.56 -4.71
CA SER A 22 -3.09 -3.97 -5.96
C SER A 22 -4.05 -3.89 -7.16
N GLY A 23 -5.28 -4.40 -7.02
CA GLY A 23 -6.30 -4.31 -8.07
C GLY A 23 -6.65 -2.87 -8.43
N MET A 24 -6.71 -1.96 -7.46
CA MET A 24 -6.97 -0.54 -7.71
C MET A 24 -5.83 0.12 -8.48
N LEU A 25 -4.57 -0.17 -8.15
CA LEU A 25 -3.42 0.37 -8.89
C LEU A 25 -3.45 -0.06 -10.36
N LEU A 26 -3.79 -1.33 -10.62
CA LEU A 26 -3.98 -1.84 -11.99
C LEU A 26 -5.15 -1.15 -12.71
N ALA A 27 -6.27 -0.95 -12.01
CA ALA A 27 -7.43 -0.24 -12.54
C ALA A 27 -7.11 1.23 -12.86
N ASP A 28 -6.38 1.93 -11.99
CA ASP A 28 -5.92 3.30 -12.22
C ASP A 28 -5.07 3.38 -13.50
N MET A 29 -4.24 2.37 -13.78
CA MET A 29 -3.40 2.24 -14.98
C MET A 29 -4.16 1.81 -16.26
N GLY A 30 -5.49 1.62 -16.19
CA GLY A 30 -6.33 1.37 -17.36
C GLY A 30 -6.92 -0.03 -17.47
N ALA A 31 -6.53 -0.97 -16.59
CA ALA A 31 -7.05 -2.34 -16.65
C ALA A 31 -8.57 -2.40 -16.36
N ASP A 32 -9.27 -3.31 -17.03
CA ASP A 32 -10.63 -3.72 -16.68
C ASP A 32 -10.59 -4.69 -15.51
N VAL A 33 -10.67 -4.14 -14.29
CA VAL A 33 -10.66 -4.93 -13.06
C VAL A 33 -12.08 -5.29 -12.66
N ILE A 34 -12.40 -6.58 -12.72
CA ILE A 34 -13.64 -7.17 -12.25
C ILE A 34 -13.39 -7.75 -10.86
N LYS A 35 -13.93 -7.07 -9.84
CA LYS A 35 -13.91 -7.56 -8.46
C LYS A 35 -15.02 -8.60 -8.28
N ILE A 36 -14.61 -9.82 -7.97
CA ILE A 36 -15.52 -10.92 -7.68
C ILE A 36 -15.82 -10.94 -6.19
N GLU A 37 -17.10 -10.82 -5.86
CA GLU A 37 -17.57 -10.62 -4.50
C GLU A 37 -18.59 -11.69 -4.09
N ARG A 38 -18.69 -11.95 -2.79
CA ARG A 38 -19.63 -12.94 -2.23
C ARG A 38 -20.94 -12.30 -1.78
N PRO A 39 -22.11 -12.95 -1.93
CA PRO A 39 -23.33 -12.49 -1.30
C PRO A 39 -23.34 -12.76 0.22
N PRO A 40 -24.13 -12.01 1.01
CA PRO A 40 -24.79 -10.75 0.66
C PRO A 40 -23.91 -9.50 0.86
N GLY A 41 -22.70 -9.65 1.43
CA GLY A 41 -21.92 -8.52 1.94
C GLY A 41 -20.69 -8.11 1.13
N GLY A 42 -20.25 -8.93 0.17
CA GLY A 42 -19.05 -8.70 -0.63
C GLY A 42 -17.75 -8.72 0.15
N ASP A 43 -16.84 -7.82 -0.23
CA ASP A 43 -15.61 -7.51 0.50
C ASP A 43 -15.93 -7.04 1.93
N GLN A 44 -15.18 -7.54 2.92
CA GLN A 44 -15.44 -7.18 4.33
C GLN A 44 -15.19 -5.70 4.61
N SER A 45 -14.35 -5.03 3.79
CA SER A 45 -14.12 -3.59 3.90
C SER A 45 -15.36 -2.74 3.59
N ARG A 46 -16.39 -3.27 2.90
CA ARG A 46 -17.68 -2.57 2.70
C ARG A 46 -18.39 -2.22 4.00
N ALA A 47 -18.16 -3.00 5.07
CA ALA A 47 -18.72 -2.74 6.39
C ALA A 47 -17.84 -1.84 7.28
N THR A 48 -16.66 -1.42 6.80
CA THR A 48 -15.67 -0.71 7.62
C THR A 48 -15.99 0.79 7.72
N PRO A 49 -15.91 1.42 8.90
CA PRO A 49 -16.08 2.87 9.03
C PRO A 49 -14.91 3.67 8.41
N PRO A 50 -15.10 4.98 8.16
CA PRO A 50 -16.36 5.71 8.26
C PRO A 50 -17.31 5.34 7.11
N ARG A 51 -18.62 5.34 7.39
CA ARG A 51 -19.67 5.05 6.41
C ARG A 51 -20.49 6.31 6.12
N ILE A 52 -20.71 6.58 4.84
CA ILE A 52 -21.50 7.71 4.33
C ILE A 52 -22.65 7.12 3.52
N ASN A 53 -23.90 7.41 3.91
CA ASN A 53 -25.10 6.89 3.23
C ASN A 53 -25.08 5.35 3.02
N GLY A 54 -24.51 4.60 3.96
CA GLY A 54 -24.40 3.15 3.89
C GLY A 54 -23.12 2.63 3.22
N GLU A 55 -22.35 3.46 2.52
CA GLU A 55 -21.12 3.04 1.84
C GLU A 55 -19.86 3.35 2.64
N SER A 56 -18.87 2.47 2.58
CA SER A 56 -17.60 2.65 3.29
C SER A 56 -16.63 3.52 2.51
N ALA A 57 -16.15 4.59 3.13
CA ALA A 57 -15.07 5.39 2.56
C ALA A 57 -13.76 4.59 2.42
N SER A 58 -13.52 3.64 3.33
CA SER A 58 -12.36 2.74 3.31
C SER A 58 -12.42 1.77 2.14
N PHE A 59 -13.60 1.19 1.86
CA PHE A 59 -13.82 0.41 0.64
C PHE A 59 -13.61 1.27 -0.61
N ALA A 60 -14.21 2.47 -0.64
CA ALA A 60 -14.14 3.35 -1.80
C ALA A 60 -12.71 3.77 -2.14
N ALA A 61 -11.90 4.04 -1.11
CA ALA A 61 -10.49 4.42 -1.25
C ALA A 61 -9.61 3.33 -1.88
N LEU A 62 -10.04 2.07 -1.87
CA LEU A 62 -9.29 0.91 -2.37
C LEU A 62 -9.95 0.20 -3.56
N ASN A 63 -11.09 0.70 -4.04
CA ASN A 63 -11.89 0.00 -5.05
C ASN A 63 -12.42 0.89 -6.18
N ARG A 64 -11.98 2.15 -6.26
CA ARG A 64 -12.22 3.00 -7.44
C ARG A 64 -11.76 2.32 -8.73
N ASN A 65 -12.33 2.74 -9.86
CA ASN A 65 -12.03 2.19 -11.19
C ASN A 65 -12.39 0.71 -11.42
N LYS A 66 -12.98 -0.01 -10.45
CA LYS A 66 -13.35 -1.43 -10.61
C LYS A 66 -14.81 -1.61 -11.02
N ARG A 67 -15.13 -2.80 -11.52
CA ARG A 67 -16.50 -3.32 -11.65
C ARG A 67 -16.75 -4.35 -10.54
N SER A 68 -17.99 -4.46 -10.06
CA SER A 68 -18.38 -5.46 -9.06
C SER A 68 -19.28 -6.51 -9.69
N LEU A 69 -18.91 -7.79 -9.53
CA LEU A 69 -19.70 -8.96 -9.89
C LEU A 69 -19.87 -9.84 -8.65
N VAL A 70 -21.10 -10.10 -8.25
CA VAL A 70 -21.39 -10.88 -7.04
C VAL A 70 -21.83 -12.28 -7.40
N LEU A 71 -21.07 -13.28 -6.94
CA LEU A 71 -21.29 -14.70 -7.23
C LEU A 71 -21.27 -15.53 -5.95
N ASP A 72 -22.20 -16.49 -5.82
CA ASP A 72 -22.14 -17.50 -4.77
C ASP A 72 -21.26 -18.68 -5.19
N LEU A 73 -19.97 -18.58 -4.92
CA LEU A 73 -18.97 -19.60 -5.28
C LEU A 73 -19.17 -20.97 -4.59
N LYS A 74 -20.13 -21.11 -3.67
CA LYS A 74 -20.56 -22.42 -3.18
C LYS A 74 -21.26 -23.23 -4.28
N GLN A 75 -21.90 -22.55 -5.22
CA GLN A 75 -22.60 -23.16 -6.34
C GLN A 75 -21.65 -23.46 -7.51
N GLN A 76 -21.81 -24.61 -8.16
CA GLN A 76 -20.96 -24.99 -9.31
C GLN A 76 -21.12 -24.01 -10.47
N GLN A 77 -22.35 -23.59 -10.77
CA GLN A 77 -22.64 -22.64 -11.85
C GLN A 77 -21.88 -21.31 -11.68
N ALA A 78 -21.73 -20.82 -10.46
CA ALA A 78 -20.93 -19.61 -10.18
C ALA A 78 -19.45 -19.81 -10.49
N ARG A 79 -18.89 -20.99 -10.16
CA ARG A 79 -17.50 -21.33 -10.49
C ARG A 79 -17.30 -21.46 -11.99
N ASP A 80 -18.27 -22.03 -12.70
CA ASP A 80 -18.23 -22.16 -14.16
C ASP A 80 -18.22 -20.77 -14.85
N ILE A 81 -18.99 -19.81 -14.31
CA ILE A 81 -18.94 -18.40 -14.75
C ILE A 81 -17.52 -17.83 -14.58
N VAL A 82 -16.88 -18.05 -13.43
CA VAL A 82 -15.51 -17.58 -13.19
C VAL A 82 -14.52 -18.21 -14.16
N LEU A 83 -14.59 -19.52 -14.39
CA LEU A 83 -13.69 -20.22 -15.33
C LEU A 83 -13.86 -19.68 -16.77
N ARG A 84 -15.09 -19.36 -17.17
CA ARG A 84 -15.38 -18.75 -18.48
C ARG A 84 -14.90 -17.30 -18.59
N LEU A 85 -14.92 -16.53 -17.49
CA LEU A 85 -14.28 -15.22 -17.44
C LEU A 85 -12.76 -15.34 -17.55
N ALA A 86 -12.16 -16.30 -16.82
CA ALA A 86 -10.72 -16.52 -16.79
C ALA A 86 -10.15 -16.94 -18.15
N SER A 87 -10.92 -17.66 -18.97
CA SER A 87 -10.52 -18.02 -20.34
C SER A 87 -10.31 -16.80 -21.26
N ASN A 88 -10.87 -15.64 -20.89
CA ASN A 88 -10.77 -14.37 -21.61
C ASN A 88 -10.24 -13.23 -20.72
N SER A 89 -9.42 -13.56 -19.71
CA SER A 89 -8.80 -12.58 -18.81
C SER A 89 -7.29 -12.79 -18.76
N ASP A 90 -6.53 -11.73 -18.52
CA ASP A 90 -5.07 -11.78 -18.52
C ASP A 90 -4.50 -12.08 -17.13
N VAL A 91 -5.22 -11.67 -16.09
CA VAL A 91 -4.75 -11.74 -14.70
C VAL A 91 -5.84 -12.31 -13.79
N PHE A 92 -5.43 -13.19 -12.88
CA PHE A 92 -6.21 -13.62 -11.73
C PHE A 92 -5.46 -13.21 -10.46
N LEU A 93 -6.03 -12.29 -9.69
CA LEU A 93 -5.41 -11.73 -8.48
C LEU A 93 -6.26 -12.06 -7.26
N GLU A 94 -5.69 -12.71 -6.26
CA GLU A 94 -6.43 -13.15 -5.08
C GLU A 94 -5.61 -13.02 -3.80
N ASN A 95 -6.27 -12.86 -2.64
CA ASN A 95 -5.59 -12.82 -1.34
C ASN A 95 -6.25 -13.69 -0.25
N ASN A 96 -6.75 -14.86 -0.66
CA ASN A 96 -7.33 -15.84 0.23
C ASN A 96 -6.23 -16.64 0.94
N ARG A 97 -6.65 -17.41 1.96
CA ARG A 97 -5.74 -18.32 2.63
C ARG A 97 -5.29 -19.42 1.66
N PRO A 98 -4.02 -19.88 1.74
CA PRO A 98 -3.52 -20.98 0.91
C PRO A 98 -4.46 -22.20 0.89
N GLY A 99 -4.78 -22.68 -0.31
CA GLY A 99 -5.66 -23.83 -0.54
C GLY A 99 -7.14 -23.50 -0.73
N VAL A 100 -7.58 -22.28 -0.42
CA VAL A 100 -9.01 -21.91 -0.54
C VAL A 100 -9.45 -21.94 -2.01
N MET A 101 -8.70 -21.28 -2.90
CA MET A 101 -9.05 -21.22 -4.32
C MET A 101 -8.95 -22.58 -4.99
N GLU A 102 -7.96 -23.39 -4.63
CA GLU A 102 -7.81 -24.77 -5.09
C GLU A 102 -9.01 -25.63 -4.66
N SER A 103 -9.47 -25.50 -3.40
CA SER A 103 -10.58 -26.30 -2.87
C SER A 103 -11.91 -26.08 -3.59
N ILE A 104 -12.07 -24.92 -4.23
CA ILE A 104 -13.24 -24.55 -5.02
C ILE A 104 -12.97 -24.61 -6.52
N GLY A 105 -11.89 -25.27 -6.96
CA GLY A 105 -11.61 -25.48 -8.39
C GLY A 105 -11.21 -24.21 -9.16
N LEU A 106 -10.76 -23.17 -8.46
CA LEU A 106 -10.28 -21.90 -9.01
C LEU A 106 -8.80 -21.66 -8.68
N GLY A 107 -8.05 -22.73 -8.43
CA GLY A 107 -6.61 -22.69 -8.21
C GLY A 107 -5.85 -22.44 -9.51
N ALA A 108 -4.54 -22.20 -9.37
CA ALA A 108 -3.67 -21.88 -10.51
C ALA A 108 -3.69 -22.95 -11.61
N ASP A 109 -3.76 -24.24 -11.26
CA ASP A 109 -3.80 -25.33 -12.24
C ASP A 109 -5.08 -25.33 -13.06
N GLN A 110 -6.24 -25.15 -12.41
CA GLN A 110 -7.54 -25.12 -13.07
C GLN A 110 -7.65 -23.91 -14.01
N LEU A 111 -7.15 -22.76 -13.58
CA LEU A 111 -7.17 -21.55 -14.41
C LEU A 111 -6.21 -21.64 -15.60
N ARG A 112 -5.03 -22.25 -15.43
CA ARG A 112 -4.11 -22.49 -16.55
C ARG A 112 -4.65 -23.51 -17.56
N ALA A 113 -5.45 -24.47 -17.12
CA ALA A 113 -6.10 -25.42 -18.02
C ALA A 113 -7.08 -24.74 -18.99
N VAL A 114 -7.78 -23.69 -18.54
CA VAL A 114 -8.68 -22.89 -19.39
C VAL A 114 -7.99 -21.72 -20.08
N ASN A 115 -6.86 -21.25 -19.54
CA ASN A 115 -6.06 -20.17 -20.12
C ASN A 115 -4.56 -20.30 -19.79
N PRO A 116 -3.75 -20.89 -20.69
CA PRO A 116 -2.31 -21.04 -20.48
C PRO A 116 -1.51 -19.73 -20.40
N LYS A 117 -2.11 -18.59 -20.78
CA LYS A 117 -1.48 -17.27 -20.76
C LYS A 117 -1.78 -16.46 -19.50
N ILE A 118 -2.66 -16.95 -18.63
CA ILE A 118 -3.09 -16.21 -17.44
C ILE A 118 -1.93 -15.98 -16.46
N VAL A 119 -1.86 -14.78 -15.90
CA VAL A 119 -0.98 -14.43 -14.79
C VAL A 119 -1.78 -14.59 -13.49
N TYR A 120 -1.51 -15.67 -12.76
CA TYR A 120 -2.10 -15.94 -11.46
C TYR A 120 -1.21 -15.36 -10.35
N VAL A 121 -1.75 -14.47 -9.53
CA VAL A 121 -1.05 -13.86 -8.40
C VAL A 121 -1.83 -14.12 -7.12
N SER A 122 -1.19 -14.79 -6.19
CA SER A 122 -1.71 -15.07 -4.86
C SER A 122 -0.98 -14.23 -3.82
N VAL A 123 -1.72 -13.51 -2.98
CA VAL A 123 -1.17 -12.71 -1.88
C VAL A 123 -1.60 -13.32 -0.56
N SER A 124 -0.66 -13.85 0.22
CA SER A 124 -0.96 -14.51 1.49
C SER A 124 -0.06 -14.04 2.62
N GLY A 125 -0.47 -14.25 3.87
CA GLY A 125 0.32 -13.78 5.02
C GLY A 125 1.74 -14.35 5.05
N PHE A 126 1.86 -15.67 4.95
CA PHE A 126 3.12 -16.41 5.13
C PHE A 126 3.60 -17.14 3.86
N GLY A 127 2.99 -16.86 2.71
CA GLY A 127 3.28 -17.57 1.46
C GLY A 127 2.44 -18.85 1.28
N GLN A 128 2.45 -19.40 0.07
CA GLN A 128 1.76 -20.64 -0.30
C GLN A 128 2.54 -21.90 0.13
N THR A 129 3.77 -21.75 0.63
CA THR A 129 4.64 -22.85 1.07
C THR A 129 5.19 -22.62 2.49
N GLY A 130 5.93 -23.61 3.01
CA GLY A 130 6.50 -23.55 4.37
C GLY A 130 5.55 -23.96 5.49
N PRO A 131 6.07 -24.12 6.73
CA PRO A 131 5.33 -24.65 7.87
C PRO A 131 4.18 -23.75 8.33
N TYR A 132 4.30 -22.44 8.12
CA TYR A 132 3.31 -21.44 8.52
C TYR A 132 2.33 -21.03 7.41
N ARG A 133 2.32 -21.70 6.25
CA ARG A 133 1.43 -21.33 5.13
C ARG A 133 -0.05 -21.22 5.53
N ARG A 134 -0.52 -22.05 6.48
CA ARG A 134 -1.91 -22.03 6.96
C ARG A 134 -2.15 -21.08 8.15
N ARG A 135 -1.13 -20.39 8.63
CA ARG A 135 -1.23 -19.44 9.74
C ARG A 135 -2.01 -18.20 9.29
N ALA A 136 -2.92 -17.74 10.14
CA ALA A 136 -3.65 -16.51 9.86
C ALA A 136 -2.68 -15.31 9.83
N GLY A 137 -2.70 -14.56 8.74
CA GLY A 137 -1.93 -13.34 8.55
C GLY A 137 -2.88 -12.14 8.41
N VAL A 138 -2.80 -11.22 9.36
CA VAL A 138 -3.36 -9.88 9.27
C VAL A 138 -2.24 -8.89 9.58
N ASN A 139 -2.34 -7.65 9.10
CA ASN A 139 -1.24 -6.67 9.09
C ASN A 139 -0.36 -6.69 10.35
N LEU A 140 -0.93 -6.50 11.54
CA LEU A 140 -0.18 -6.46 12.80
C LEU A 140 0.58 -7.76 13.11
N ILE A 141 -0.01 -8.92 12.78
CA ILE A 141 0.65 -10.22 12.98
C ILE A 141 1.85 -10.36 12.04
N ILE A 142 1.73 -9.84 10.81
CA ILE A 142 2.83 -9.84 9.84
C ILE A 142 3.92 -8.84 10.23
N GLU A 143 3.56 -7.63 10.67
CA GLU A 143 4.51 -6.66 11.21
C GLU A 143 5.29 -7.24 12.41
N ALA A 144 4.58 -7.92 13.32
CA ALA A 144 5.21 -8.57 14.48
C ALA A 144 6.15 -9.73 14.10
N PHE A 145 5.85 -10.45 13.02
CA PHE A 145 6.65 -11.61 12.59
C PHE A 145 7.84 -11.22 11.71
N SER A 146 7.70 -10.18 10.89
CA SER A 146 8.68 -9.79 9.85
C SER A 146 9.90 -9.02 10.38
N GLY A 147 9.98 -8.77 11.68
CA GLY A 147 11.09 -8.03 12.32
C GLY A 147 10.92 -6.51 12.29
N THR A 148 9.97 -5.96 11.53
CA THR A 148 9.76 -4.51 11.43
C THR A 148 9.40 -3.85 12.77
N LEU A 149 8.63 -4.53 13.63
CA LEU A 149 8.36 -4.02 14.98
C LEU A 149 9.59 -4.07 15.90
N SER A 150 10.56 -4.96 15.65
CA SER A 150 11.75 -5.08 16.52
C SER A 150 12.62 -3.82 16.54
N VAL A 151 12.52 -3.00 15.47
CA VAL A 151 13.24 -1.74 15.28
C VAL A 151 12.37 -0.49 15.43
N THR A 152 11.07 -0.64 15.65
CA THR A 152 10.13 0.49 15.71
C THR A 152 9.75 0.85 17.15
N GLY A 153 9.99 2.11 17.54
CA GLY A 153 9.68 2.65 18.87
C GLY A 153 10.93 2.97 19.70
N GLU A 154 10.74 3.30 20.96
CA GLU A 154 11.82 3.65 21.90
C GLU A 154 12.60 2.43 22.40
N GLN A 155 13.90 2.60 22.62
CA GLN A 155 14.75 1.58 23.24
C GLN A 155 14.29 1.30 24.67
N GLY A 156 14.30 0.02 25.07
CA GLY A 156 13.85 -0.40 26.41
C GLY A 156 12.33 -0.30 26.65
N LYS A 157 11.54 0.20 25.69
CA LYS A 157 10.08 0.22 25.74
C LYS A 157 9.48 -0.91 24.89
N MET A 158 8.16 -1.10 25.05
CA MET A 158 7.37 -1.97 24.18
C MET A 158 7.47 -1.48 22.72
N PRO A 159 7.63 -2.38 21.73
CA PRO A 159 7.57 -2.02 20.32
C PRO A 159 6.32 -1.23 19.95
N MET A 160 6.48 -0.27 19.03
CA MET A 160 5.36 0.50 18.49
C MET A 160 5.08 0.06 17.07
N ARG A 161 3.79 -0.07 16.70
CA ARG A 161 3.41 -0.31 15.31
C ARG A 161 3.27 1.01 14.53
N PRO A 162 3.54 1.02 13.22
CA PRO A 162 3.17 2.15 12.37
C PRO A 162 1.68 2.48 12.45
N GLY A 163 1.29 3.75 12.26
CA GLY A 163 -0.12 4.15 12.24
C GLY A 163 -0.92 3.59 11.06
N ILE A 164 -0.22 3.17 9.99
CA ILE A 164 -0.80 2.62 8.76
C ILE A 164 -0.66 1.09 8.70
N GLN A 165 -1.17 0.47 7.64
CA GLN A 165 -1.13 -1.00 7.43
C GLN A 165 0.04 -1.36 6.51
N THR A 166 1.27 -1.32 7.03
CA THR A 166 2.48 -1.37 6.17
C THR A 166 2.66 -2.71 5.47
N ALA A 167 2.41 -3.83 6.16
CA ALA A 167 2.58 -5.16 5.58
C ALA A 167 1.60 -5.40 4.42
N ASP A 168 0.34 -4.97 4.56
CA ASP A 168 -0.63 -5.04 3.47
C ASP A 168 -0.24 -4.17 2.28
N VAL A 169 0.27 -2.95 2.54
CA VAL A 169 0.73 -2.03 1.49
C VAL A 169 1.94 -2.60 0.74
N PHE A 170 2.94 -3.12 1.43
CA PHE A 170 4.10 -3.75 0.77
C PHE A 170 3.66 -4.96 -0.05
N GLY A 171 2.81 -5.82 0.50
CA GLY A 171 2.24 -6.94 -0.24
C GLY A 171 1.50 -6.53 -1.50
N ALA A 172 0.68 -5.47 -1.44
CA ALA A 172 -0.03 -4.93 -2.61
C ALA A 172 0.93 -4.42 -3.69
N LEU A 173 2.01 -3.72 -3.29
CA LEU A 173 3.00 -3.20 -4.23
C LEU A 173 3.78 -4.33 -4.91
N PHE A 174 4.20 -5.35 -4.15
CA PHE A 174 4.87 -6.53 -4.73
C PHE A 174 3.92 -7.39 -5.57
N ALA A 175 2.63 -7.47 -5.23
CA ALA A 175 1.62 -8.11 -6.07
C ALA A 175 1.42 -7.37 -7.40
N THR A 176 1.35 -6.03 -7.35
CA THR A 176 1.28 -5.20 -8.56
C THR A 176 2.53 -5.41 -9.42
N TYR A 177 3.71 -5.43 -8.81
CA TYR A 177 4.97 -5.74 -9.49
C TYR A 177 4.96 -7.13 -10.14
N ALA A 178 4.44 -8.16 -9.44
CA ALA A 178 4.33 -9.51 -9.97
C ALA A 178 3.36 -9.59 -11.16
N VAL A 179 2.22 -8.89 -11.11
CA VAL A 179 1.27 -8.79 -12.22
C VAL A 179 1.95 -8.15 -13.45
N LEU A 180 2.56 -6.97 -13.29
CA LEU A 180 3.22 -6.27 -14.39
C LEU A 180 4.36 -7.11 -14.98
N THR A 181 5.17 -7.76 -14.14
CA THR A 181 6.24 -8.66 -14.58
C THR A 181 5.70 -9.86 -15.35
N GLY A 182 4.61 -10.46 -14.87
CA GLY A 182 3.91 -11.55 -15.55
C GLY A 182 3.38 -11.15 -16.91
N LEU A 183 2.69 -10.00 -17.00
CA LEU A 183 2.15 -9.47 -18.26
C LEU A 183 3.24 -9.18 -19.28
N ILE A 184 4.34 -8.53 -18.88
CA ILE A 184 5.51 -8.31 -19.75
C ILE A 184 6.11 -9.65 -20.20
N GLY A 185 6.14 -10.65 -19.33
CA GLY A 185 6.55 -12.01 -19.68
C GLY A 185 5.65 -12.64 -20.75
N THR A 186 4.34 -12.53 -20.61
CA THR A 186 3.35 -13.02 -21.58
C THR A 186 3.52 -12.33 -22.94
N LEU A 187 3.74 -11.00 -22.97
CA LEU A 187 4.02 -10.23 -24.20
C LEU A 187 5.30 -10.66 -24.91
N ARG A 188 6.27 -11.23 -24.17
CA ARG A 188 7.51 -11.81 -24.70
C ARG A 188 7.37 -13.30 -25.01
N GLU A 189 6.14 -13.77 -25.22
CA GLU A 189 5.79 -15.14 -25.59
C GLU A 189 6.20 -16.21 -24.55
N ARG A 190 6.34 -15.84 -23.28
CA ARG A 190 6.80 -16.76 -22.21
C ARG A 190 5.69 -17.47 -21.45
N GLY A 191 4.48 -17.51 -22.01
CA GLY A 191 3.27 -18.04 -21.38
C GLY A 191 2.83 -17.29 -20.12
N GLY A 192 1.76 -17.77 -19.48
CA GLY A 192 1.30 -17.27 -18.19
C GLY A 192 2.28 -17.58 -17.04
N ARG A 193 1.98 -17.06 -15.85
CA ARG A 193 2.83 -17.22 -14.66
C ARG A 193 1.99 -17.41 -13.41
N VAL A 194 2.58 -18.07 -12.42
CA VAL A 194 2.03 -18.16 -11.06
C VAL A 194 3.01 -17.45 -10.14
N ALA A 195 2.53 -16.44 -9.42
CA ALA A 195 3.29 -15.70 -8.42
C ALA A 195 2.68 -15.93 -7.03
N ASP A 196 3.54 -16.31 -6.08
CA ASP A 196 3.25 -16.36 -4.65
C ASP A 196 3.88 -15.12 -4.00
N VAL A 197 3.05 -14.28 -3.38
CA VAL A 197 3.47 -13.05 -2.73
C VAL A 197 3.14 -13.17 -1.24
N SER A 198 4.18 -13.39 -0.43
CA SER A 198 4.06 -13.36 1.02
C SER A 198 4.09 -11.94 1.57
N LEU A 199 3.15 -11.60 2.46
CA LEU A 199 3.21 -10.33 3.20
C LEU A 199 4.46 -10.29 4.11
N VAL A 200 4.84 -11.41 4.73
CA VAL A 200 6.08 -11.49 5.54
C VAL A 200 7.30 -11.18 4.70
N GLU A 201 7.47 -11.86 3.57
CA GLU A 201 8.66 -11.67 2.72
C GLU A 201 8.67 -10.27 2.09
N SER A 202 7.49 -9.73 1.75
CA SER A 202 7.33 -8.35 1.29
C SER A 202 7.79 -7.33 2.34
N SER A 203 7.43 -7.53 3.61
CA SER A 203 7.88 -6.68 4.72
C SER A 203 9.39 -6.81 4.99
N ILE A 204 9.94 -8.02 4.91
CA ILE A 204 11.39 -8.26 5.05
C ILE A 204 12.15 -7.57 3.91
N ALA A 205 11.69 -7.72 2.67
CA ALA A 205 12.29 -7.06 1.51
C ALA A 205 12.23 -5.53 1.60
N ALA A 206 11.14 -4.97 2.15
CA ALA A 206 11.03 -3.53 2.40
C ALA A 206 12.02 -3.03 3.47
N ALA A 207 12.42 -3.88 4.41
CA ALA A 207 13.46 -3.62 5.42
C ALA A 207 14.87 -4.00 4.93
N ALA A 208 15.20 -3.66 3.68
CA ALA A 208 16.43 -4.08 3.00
C ALA A 208 17.72 -3.72 3.78
N TRP A 209 17.69 -2.62 4.51
CA TRP A 209 18.82 -2.06 5.24
C TRP A 209 19.08 -2.77 6.57
N GLU A 210 18.02 -3.13 7.28
CA GLU A 210 18.04 -3.90 8.53
C GLU A 210 18.39 -5.36 8.25
N THR A 211 17.80 -5.93 7.20
CA THR A 211 18.08 -7.30 6.76
C THR A 211 19.51 -7.45 6.28
N ALA A 212 20.07 -6.49 5.54
CA ALA A 212 21.47 -6.50 5.16
C ALA A 212 22.40 -6.46 6.39
N GLY A 213 22.10 -5.61 7.38
CA GLY A 213 22.88 -5.55 8.63
C GLY A 213 22.96 -6.90 9.34
N TYR A 214 21.81 -7.58 9.47
CA TYR A 214 21.78 -8.90 10.09
C TYR A 214 22.42 -10.00 9.23
N LEU A 215 22.04 -10.10 7.95
CA LEU A 215 22.49 -11.20 7.09
C LEU A 215 23.98 -11.12 6.73
N VAL A 216 24.56 -9.93 6.66
CA VAL A 216 25.97 -9.72 6.29
C VAL A 216 26.87 -9.59 7.51
N ALA A 217 26.47 -8.80 8.52
CA ALA A 217 27.30 -8.48 9.67
C ALA A 217 26.91 -9.24 10.96
N GLY A 218 25.79 -9.97 10.97
CA GLY A 218 25.30 -10.65 12.17
C GLY A 218 24.73 -9.71 13.23
N GLU A 219 24.60 -8.42 12.92
CA GLU A 219 24.12 -7.40 13.84
C GLU A 219 22.60 -7.44 13.92
N VAL A 220 22.04 -7.61 15.12
CA VAL A 220 20.60 -7.54 15.35
C VAL A 220 20.21 -6.07 15.53
N PRO A 221 19.42 -5.48 14.62
CA PRO A 221 19.05 -4.08 14.72
C PRO A 221 18.15 -3.82 15.94
N GLU A 222 18.37 -2.69 16.61
CA GLU A 222 17.61 -2.30 17.80
C GLU A 222 16.68 -1.10 17.53
N ARG A 223 15.73 -0.88 18.45
CA ARG A 223 14.90 0.32 18.50
C ARG A 223 15.75 1.55 18.84
N LEU A 224 15.60 2.60 18.04
CA LEU A 224 16.35 3.86 18.20
C LEU A 224 15.45 5.07 18.51
N GLY A 225 14.17 4.85 18.79
CA GLY A 225 13.20 5.94 18.92
C GLY A 225 13.09 6.72 17.62
N HIS A 226 13.41 8.01 17.67
CA HIS A 226 13.41 8.89 16.50
C HIS A 226 14.79 9.03 15.83
N SER A 227 15.84 8.44 16.42
CA SER A 227 17.21 8.59 15.93
C SER A 227 17.46 7.77 14.68
N HIS A 228 18.09 8.38 13.68
CA HIS A 228 18.58 7.66 12.51
C HIS A 228 19.73 6.73 12.88
N ARG A 229 19.78 5.55 12.24
CA ARG A 229 20.79 4.52 12.52
C ARG A 229 22.23 4.94 12.27
N LEU A 230 22.50 5.76 11.26
CA LEU A 230 23.87 6.08 10.81
C LEU A 230 24.30 7.53 11.01
N ASN A 231 23.37 8.45 11.29
CA ASN A 231 23.64 9.89 11.21
C ASN A 231 23.09 10.61 12.45
N ALA A 232 23.80 11.64 12.90
CA ALA A 232 23.38 12.51 13.99
C ALA A 232 23.82 13.98 13.74
N PRO A 233 22.97 14.97 14.08
CA PRO A 233 21.54 14.82 14.36
C PRO A 233 20.77 14.45 13.07
N TYR A 234 20.01 13.38 13.16
CA TYR A 234 18.99 13.02 12.19
C TYR A 234 17.83 12.38 12.95
N GLN A 235 16.90 13.20 13.44
CA GLN A 235 15.79 12.76 14.28
C GLN A 235 14.67 13.80 14.43
N LEU A 236 13.62 13.43 15.15
CA LEU A 236 12.59 14.37 15.62
C LEU A 236 13.05 15.09 16.88
N PHE A 237 12.78 16.40 16.93
CA PHE A 237 12.99 17.26 18.09
C PHE A 237 11.70 17.94 18.46
N GLU A 238 11.39 18.00 19.76
CA GLU A 238 10.32 18.85 20.28
C GLU A 238 10.77 20.33 20.26
N THR A 239 9.83 21.23 19.97
CA THR A 239 10.03 22.69 19.92
C THR A 239 9.24 23.39 21.02
N ASN A 240 9.49 24.69 21.25
CA ASN A 240 8.91 25.43 22.39
C ASN A 240 7.36 25.52 22.38
N ASP A 241 6.76 25.30 21.21
CA ASP A 241 5.33 25.36 20.93
C ASP A 241 4.66 23.98 20.98
N GLY A 242 5.35 22.95 21.51
CA GLY A 242 4.81 21.59 21.66
C GLY A 242 4.64 20.85 20.33
N ARG A 243 5.30 21.33 19.28
CA ARG A 243 5.37 20.71 17.95
C ARG A 243 6.64 19.86 17.84
N TYR A 244 6.71 19.06 16.78
CA TYR A 244 7.87 18.22 16.49
C TYR A 244 8.45 18.58 15.12
N LEU A 245 9.76 18.75 15.05
CA LEU A 245 10.51 19.06 13.83
C LEU A 245 11.49 17.92 13.53
N ALA A 246 11.36 17.31 12.35
CA ALA A 246 12.38 16.44 11.81
C ALA A 246 13.54 17.29 11.30
N ILE A 247 14.77 16.95 11.67
CA ILE A 247 15.99 17.59 11.15
C ILE A 247 16.95 16.48 10.74
N GLY A 248 17.53 16.57 9.54
CA GLY A 248 18.50 15.62 9.02
C GLY A 248 19.80 16.29 8.56
N THR A 249 20.94 15.81 9.05
CA THR A 249 22.27 16.29 8.63
C THR A 249 23.16 15.14 8.12
N PRO A 250 22.89 14.61 6.91
CA PRO A 250 23.60 13.44 6.38
C PRO A 250 25.06 13.69 5.96
N ASN A 251 25.58 14.91 6.13
CA ASN A 251 26.97 15.25 5.84
C ASN A 251 27.45 16.42 6.72
N ASP A 252 28.76 16.67 6.69
CA ASP A 252 29.43 17.63 7.57
C ASP A 252 29.06 19.09 7.27
N GLU A 253 28.79 19.42 6.01
CA GLU A 253 28.40 20.77 5.62
C GLU A 253 26.98 21.11 6.12
N LEU A 254 26.03 20.19 6.01
CA LEU A 254 24.69 20.37 6.56
C LEU A 254 24.71 20.44 8.09
N PHE A 255 25.57 19.64 8.74
CA PHE A 255 25.80 19.75 10.18
C PHE A 255 26.30 21.14 10.57
N ARG A 256 27.35 21.64 9.89
CA ARG A 256 27.89 22.98 10.14
C ARG A 256 26.82 24.07 10.02
N ARG A 257 25.99 24.02 8.96
CA ARG A 257 24.89 24.98 8.75
C ARG A 257 23.86 24.94 9.88
N LEU A 258 23.47 23.74 10.32
CA LEU A 258 22.58 23.57 11.47
C LEU A 258 23.17 24.24 12.71
N MET A 259 24.42 23.94 13.04
CA MET A 259 25.08 24.49 14.24
C MET A 259 25.10 26.03 14.20
N ILE A 260 25.39 26.63 13.05
CA ILE A 260 25.36 28.10 12.89
C ILE A 260 23.95 28.66 13.10
N VAL A 261 22.91 28.08 12.50
CA VAL A 261 21.51 28.53 12.69
C VAL A 261 21.08 28.43 14.16
N LEU A 262 21.58 27.42 14.87
CA LEU A 262 21.33 27.23 16.29
C LEU A 262 22.18 28.13 17.21
N GLY A 263 23.14 28.89 16.68
CA GLY A 263 24.06 29.71 17.47
C GLY A 263 25.11 28.89 18.24
N LEU A 264 25.50 27.75 17.66
CA LEU A 264 26.42 26.76 18.21
C LEU A 264 27.67 26.58 17.35
N ASP A 265 28.10 27.64 16.65
CA ASP A 265 29.25 27.63 15.73
C ASP A 265 30.55 27.18 16.40
N SER A 266 30.73 27.51 17.69
CA SER A 266 31.88 27.09 18.49
C SER A 266 32.04 25.57 18.62
N HIS A 267 30.95 24.80 18.44
CA HIS A 267 30.96 23.34 18.51
C HIS A 267 31.27 22.66 17.17
N VAL A 268 31.29 23.40 16.06
CA VAL A 268 31.61 22.83 14.73
C VAL A 268 33.02 22.25 14.71
N GLY A 269 33.97 22.90 15.38
CA GLY A 269 35.37 22.46 15.46
C GLY A 269 35.65 21.39 16.51
N ASP A 270 34.64 20.93 17.27
CA ASP A 270 34.83 19.90 18.28
C ASP A 270 35.24 18.57 17.62
N PRO A 271 36.39 17.97 18.00
CA PRO A 271 36.87 16.71 17.40
C PRO A 271 35.83 15.58 17.47
N ARG A 272 34.95 15.58 18.48
CA ARG A 272 33.87 14.60 18.65
C ARG A 272 32.80 14.68 17.56
N TYR A 273 32.66 15.83 16.89
CA TYR A 273 31.61 16.10 15.89
C TYR A 273 32.14 16.32 14.47
N SER A 274 33.45 16.13 14.28
CA SER A 274 34.19 16.45 13.05
C SER A 274 33.81 15.60 11.82
N SER A 275 33.16 14.45 12.00
CA SER A 275 32.63 13.62 10.91
C SER A 275 31.27 13.01 11.30
N TYR A 276 30.48 12.59 10.32
CA TYR A 276 29.17 11.96 10.59
C TYR A 276 29.28 10.71 11.47
N VAL A 277 30.33 9.90 11.29
CA VAL A 277 30.60 8.71 12.12
C VAL A 277 30.85 9.12 13.57
N LEU A 278 31.72 10.10 13.78
CA LEU A 278 32.04 10.58 15.13
C LEU A 278 30.82 11.24 15.79
N ARG A 279 30.00 11.98 15.02
CA ARG A 279 28.73 12.52 15.51
C ARG A 279 27.77 11.43 15.97
N LYS A 280 27.64 10.33 15.23
CA LYS A 280 26.79 9.21 15.63
C LYS A 280 27.34 8.51 16.88
N GLN A 281 28.64 8.28 16.96
CA GLN A 281 29.28 7.69 18.15
C GLN A 281 29.13 8.59 19.40
N ASN A 282 29.15 9.91 19.22
CA ASN A 282 29.01 10.90 20.29
C ASN A 282 27.59 11.52 20.33
N GLU A 283 26.59 10.84 19.78
CA GLU A 283 25.23 11.38 19.66
C GLU A 283 24.66 11.83 21.01
N PRO A 284 24.78 11.07 22.13
CA PRO A 284 24.28 11.52 23.42
C PRO A 284 24.89 12.85 23.90
N SER A 285 26.18 13.12 23.60
CA SER A 285 26.78 14.42 23.96
C SER A 285 26.37 15.51 22.99
N LEU A 286 26.20 15.19 21.71
CA LEU A 286 25.73 16.13 20.70
C LEU A 286 24.31 16.62 20.99
N LEU A 287 23.40 15.71 21.35
CA LEU A 287 22.01 16.04 21.67
C LEU A 287 21.87 16.93 22.91
N LYS A 288 22.76 16.79 23.91
CA LYS A 288 22.80 17.71 25.05
C LYS A 288 23.08 19.16 24.63
N VAL A 289 23.75 19.36 23.50
CA VAL A 289 24.08 20.69 22.97
C VAL A 289 22.97 21.19 22.03
N VAL A 290 22.53 20.37 21.07
CA VAL A 290 21.59 20.82 20.03
C VAL A 290 20.13 20.87 20.50
N THR A 291 19.71 19.95 21.37
CA THR A 291 18.30 19.85 21.78
C THR A 291 17.81 21.10 22.49
N PRO A 292 18.52 21.70 23.47
CA PRO A 292 18.07 22.95 24.10
C PRO A 292 17.93 24.12 23.13
N ALA A 293 18.86 24.24 22.17
CA ALA A 293 18.81 25.29 21.15
C ALA A 293 17.57 25.14 20.24
N ILE A 294 17.24 23.91 19.85
CA ILE A 294 16.03 23.61 19.06
C ILE A 294 14.76 23.85 19.90
N GLN A 295 14.72 23.33 21.14
CA GLN A 295 13.59 23.49 22.07
C GLN A 295 13.31 24.94 22.46
N SER A 296 14.24 25.87 22.24
CA SER A 296 14.03 27.29 22.49
C SER A 296 13.26 28.03 21.37
N ARG A 297 13.07 27.38 20.21
CA ARG A 297 12.46 27.97 19.02
C ARG A 297 11.12 27.32 18.71
N SER A 298 10.25 28.02 17.99
CA SER A 298 9.02 27.42 17.45
C SER A 298 9.34 26.61 16.19
N ALA A 299 8.56 25.55 15.93
CA ALA A 299 8.81 24.67 14.79
C ALA A 299 8.81 25.41 13.45
N ALA A 300 7.80 26.25 13.20
CA ALA A 300 7.67 26.99 11.94
C ALA A 300 8.81 28.01 11.72
N SER A 301 9.26 28.69 12.77
CA SER A 301 10.35 29.67 12.64
C SER A 301 11.68 29.00 12.35
N LEU A 302 11.96 27.88 13.02
CA LEU A 302 13.19 27.12 12.83
C LEU A 302 13.20 26.41 11.47
N GLU A 303 12.10 25.79 11.07
CA GLU A 303 11.97 25.17 9.74
C GLU A 303 12.30 26.16 8.63
N LYS A 304 11.73 27.38 8.68
CA LYS A 304 12.02 28.44 7.71
C LYS A 304 13.52 28.76 7.64
N LEU A 305 14.18 28.97 8.79
CA LEU A 305 15.61 29.29 8.84
C LEU A 305 16.49 28.15 8.30
N LEU A 306 16.14 26.91 8.62
CA LEU A 306 16.86 25.73 8.16
C LEU A 306 16.70 25.53 6.64
N MET A 307 15.51 25.75 6.10
CA MET A 307 15.24 25.72 4.67
C MET A 307 16.04 26.78 3.91
N GLU A 308 16.17 28.01 4.44
CA GLU A 308 16.96 29.10 3.84
C GLU A 308 18.44 28.72 3.67
N VAL A 309 18.99 27.88 4.55
CA VAL A 309 20.37 27.37 4.45
C VAL A 309 20.46 25.97 3.84
N GLY A 310 19.35 25.40 3.40
CA GLY A 310 19.28 24.09 2.74
C GLY A 310 19.48 22.89 3.67
N VAL A 311 19.29 23.04 4.99
CA VAL A 311 19.25 21.90 5.93
C VAL A 311 17.90 21.18 5.78
N PRO A 312 17.88 19.88 5.45
CA PRO A 312 16.64 19.11 5.37
C PRO A 312 15.91 19.08 6.70
N CYS A 313 14.69 19.59 6.70
CA CYS A 313 13.79 19.55 7.86
C CYS A 313 12.32 19.50 7.42
N ALA A 314 11.45 19.04 8.31
CA ALA A 314 10.01 19.07 8.11
C ALA A 314 9.28 19.04 9.46
N VAL A 315 8.28 19.89 9.65
CA VAL A 315 7.36 19.77 10.79
C VAL A 315 6.52 18.51 10.65
N VAL A 316 6.29 17.80 11.77
CA VAL A 316 5.37 16.66 11.81
C VAL A 316 3.93 17.17 11.62
N ASN A 317 3.36 16.89 10.47
CA ASN A 317 2.01 17.32 10.09
C ASN A 317 0.94 16.27 10.43
N ASN A 318 -0.23 16.72 10.86
CA ASN A 318 -1.45 15.91 10.85
C ASN A 318 -2.08 15.89 9.44
N TYR A 319 -3.10 15.04 9.23
CA TYR A 319 -3.73 14.91 7.91
C TYR A 319 -4.39 16.19 7.39
N LYS A 320 -4.95 17.05 8.26
CA LYS A 320 -5.52 18.34 7.83
C LYS A 320 -4.41 19.25 7.30
N GLU A 321 -3.31 19.36 8.03
CA GLU A 321 -2.14 20.15 7.61
C GLU A 321 -1.56 19.64 6.28
N VAL A 322 -1.48 18.31 6.09
CA VAL A 322 -1.04 17.72 4.81
C VAL A 322 -1.97 18.10 3.65
N PHE A 323 -3.29 18.03 3.83
CA PHE A 323 -4.23 18.29 2.72
C PHE A 323 -4.49 19.78 2.46
N ASP A 324 -4.20 20.64 3.43
CA ASP A 324 -4.26 22.09 3.28
C ASP A 324 -2.93 22.72 2.84
N ASP A 325 -1.83 21.95 2.88
CA ASP A 325 -0.50 22.42 2.51
C ASP A 325 -0.45 22.95 1.05
N PRO A 326 0.10 24.15 0.80
CA PRO A 326 0.14 24.74 -0.53
C PRO A 326 0.82 23.88 -1.59
N HIS A 327 1.87 23.12 -1.23
CA HIS A 327 2.53 22.21 -2.17
C HIS A 327 1.64 21.02 -2.50
N MET A 328 0.95 20.44 -1.51
CA MET A 328 0.01 19.35 -1.74
C MET A 328 -1.22 19.77 -2.56
N VAL A 329 -1.74 20.97 -2.32
CA VAL A 329 -2.81 21.59 -3.13
C VAL A 329 -2.33 21.84 -4.55
N ALA A 330 -1.16 22.44 -4.75
CA ALA A 330 -0.58 22.67 -6.08
C ALA A 330 -0.33 21.36 -6.84
N ARG A 331 0.04 20.30 -6.13
CA ARG A 331 0.19 18.94 -6.67
C ARG A 331 -1.13 18.21 -6.88
N LYS A 332 -2.26 18.79 -6.48
CA LYS A 332 -3.62 18.22 -6.66
C LYS A 332 -3.70 16.77 -6.15
N ILE A 333 -3.12 16.50 -4.97
CA ILE A 333 -3.05 15.13 -4.44
C ILE A 333 -4.42 14.59 -4.03
N ALA A 334 -5.29 15.46 -3.50
CA ALA A 334 -6.67 15.15 -3.21
C ALA A 334 -7.56 15.58 -4.38
N VAL A 335 -8.34 14.66 -4.91
CA VAL A 335 -9.23 14.86 -6.05
C VAL A 335 -10.67 14.53 -5.69
N GLU A 336 -11.61 15.19 -6.33
CA GLU A 336 -13.03 14.92 -6.16
C GLU A 336 -13.50 13.76 -7.05
N VAL A 337 -14.43 12.98 -6.52
CA VAL A 337 -15.06 11.85 -7.21
C VAL A 337 -16.54 11.85 -6.83
N GLU A 338 -17.40 11.88 -7.83
CA GLU A 338 -18.83 11.71 -7.66
C GLU A 338 -19.16 10.22 -7.47
N HIS A 339 -19.73 9.88 -6.31
CA HIS A 339 -20.12 8.52 -5.97
C HIS A 339 -21.66 8.40 -5.91
N PRO A 340 -22.28 7.36 -6.50
CA PRO A 340 -23.73 7.25 -6.62
C PRO A 340 -24.51 7.41 -5.29
N GLN A 341 -23.97 6.87 -4.20
CA GLN A 341 -24.60 6.97 -2.87
C GLN A 341 -23.96 7.97 -1.90
N MET A 342 -22.63 8.19 -1.95
CA MET A 342 -21.95 9.12 -1.04
C MET A 342 -21.98 10.58 -1.51
N GLY A 343 -22.42 10.84 -2.75
CA GLY A 343 -22.32 12.15 -3.38
C GLY A 343 -20.88 12.50 -3.78
N VAL A 344 -20.56 13.78 -3.82
CA VAL A 344 -19.19 14.24 -4.08
C VAL A 344 -18.30 13.93 -2.88
N THR A 345 -17.30 13.09 -3.10
CA THR A 345 -16.30 12.70 -2.09
C THR A 345 -14.91 13.09 -2.56
N ARG A 346 -13.93 13.08 -1.65
CA ARG A 346 -12.51 13.32 -1.97
C ARG A 346 -11.69 12.06 -1.73
N THR A 347 -10.74 11.79 -2.62
CA THR A 347 -9.79 10.67 -2.49
C THR A 347 -8.39 11.09 -2.92
N VAL A 348 -7.40 10.26 -2.59
CA VAL A 348 -6.01 10.48 -3.00
C VAL A 348 -5.81 9.90 -4.40
N ARG A 349 -5.37 10.73 -5.35
CA ARG A 349 -4.99 10.26 -6.70
C ARG A 349 -3.79 9.31 -6.65
N ASN A 350 -3.52 8.62 -7.75
CA ASN A 350 -2.30 7.83 -7.86
C ASN A 350 -1.05 8.72 -7.62
N PRO A 351 -0.06 8.28 -6.82
CA PRO A 351 1.12 9.09 -6.53
C PRO A 351 2.05 9.25 -7.73
N ILE A 352 1.98 8.35 -8.72
CA ILE A 352 2.79 8.40 -9.94
C ILE A 352 2.15 9.38 -10.92
N LEU A 353 2.93 10.38 -11.34
CA LEU A 353 2.56 11.33 -12.38
C LEU A 353 3.41 11.03 -13.62
N PHE A 354 2.75 10.62 -14.70
CA PHE A 354 3.38 10.58 -16.02
C PHE A 354 3.17 11.91 -16.73
N ASP A 355 4.06 12.21 -17.66
CA ASP A 355 3.97 13.35 -18.58
C ASP A 355 2.80 13.20 -19.57
N SER A 356 2.44 11.98 -19.96
CA SER A 356 1.19 11.62 -20.64
C SER A 356 0.68 10.24 -20.21
N ASP A 357 -0.62 9.97 -20.44
CA ASP A 357 -1.23 8.62 -20.34
C ASP A 357 -1.04 7.91 -18.98
N GLY A 358 -0.86 8.69 -17.91
CA GLY A 358 -0.66 8.19 -16.57
C GLY A 358 -1.93 7.60 -15.92
N PRO A 359 -1.80 7.05 -14.71
CA PRO A 359 -2.95 6.50 -13.98
C PRO A 359 -3.98 7.59 -13.65
N THR A 360 -5.26 7.27 -13.82
CA THR A 360 -6.37 8.24 -13.62
C THR A 360 -7.54 7.62 -12.89
N ILE A 361 -8.28 8.43 -12.13
CA ILE A 361 -9.58 8.02 -11.58
C ILE A 361 -10.66 8.31 -12.61
N ARG A 362 -11.22 7.27 -13.23
CA ARG A 362 -12.25 7.33 -14.27
C ARG A 362 -13.65 7.12 -13.72
N ARG A 363 -13.79 6.31 -12.66
CA ARG A 363 -15.07 6.02 -11.99
C ARG A 363 -14.88 5.83 -10.48
N PRO A 364 -15.91 6.10 -9.66
CA PRO A 364 -15.92 5.79 -8.24
C PRO A 364 -15.76 4.28 -8.00
N ALA A 365 -15.69 3.89 -6.72
CA ALA A 365 -15.79 2.49 -6.36
C ALA A 365 -17.21 1.97 -6.66
N PRO A 366 -17.35 0.71 -7.09
CA PRO A 366 -18.65 0.19 -7.50
C PRO A 366 -19.54 -0.15 -6.30
N LEU A 367 -20.84 0.06 -6.46
CA LEU A 367 -21.83 -0.54 -5.56
C LEU A 367 -21.74 -2.07 -5.64
N LEU A 368 -22.17 -2.75 -4.58
CA LEU A 368 -22.13 -4.21 -4.54
C LEU A 368 -23.03 -4.81 -5.63
N GLY A 369 -22.44 -5.53 -6.58
CA GLY A 369 -23.15 -6.16 -7.70
C GLY A 369 -23.61 -5.19 -8.79
N GLU A 370 -23.13 -3.94 -8.78
CA GLU A 370 -23.53 -2.90 -9.76
C GLU A 370 -23.36 -3.35 -11.21
N HIS A 371 -22.33 -4.16 -11.47
CA HIS A 371 -21.96 -4.55 -12.83
C HIS A 371 -22.29 -6.03 -13.11
N SER A 372 -22.97 -6.74 -12.20
CA SER A 372 -23.24 -8.19 -12.34
C SER A 372 -23.98 -8.50 -13.64
N ALA A 373 -25.11 -7.83 -13.91
CA ALA A 373 -25.87 -8.05 -15.14
C ALA A 373 -25.10 -7.63 -16.40
N GLN A 374 -24.37 -6.51 -16.33
CA GLN A 374 -23.54 -6.04 -17.45
C GLN A 374 -22.48 -7.09 -17.84
N ILE A 375 -21.74 -7.60 -16.87
CA ILE A 375 -20.65 -8.56 -17.12
C ILE A 375 -21.23 -9.88 -17.65
N LEU A 376 -22.36 -10.36 -17.12
CA LEU A 376 -23.02 -11.56 -17.64
C LEU A 376 -23.48 -11.38 -19.10
N ARG A 377 -23.98 -10.20 -19.48
CA ARG A 377 -24.31 -9.89 -20.88
C ARG A 377 -23.08 -9.84 -21.78
N GLU A 378 -21.97 -9.30 -21.30
CA GLU A 378 -20.68 -9.33 -22.02
C GLU A 378 -20.19 -10.77 -22.24
N MET A 379 -20.56 -11.70 -21.36
CA MET A 379 -20.35 -13.14 -21.55
C MET A 379 -21.41 -13.78 -22.46
N GLY A 380 -22.37 -13.03 -23.00
CA GLY A 380 -23.40 -13.53 -23.89
C GLY A 380 -24.59 -14.22 -23.21
N HIS A 381 -24.78 -14.03 -21.90
CA HIS A 381 -26.03 -14.44 -21.25
C HIS A 381 -27.17 -13.50 -21.66
N SER A 382 -28.32 -14.08 -22.01
CA SER A 382 -29.59 -13.37 -22.22
C SER A 382 -30.18 -12.88 -20.91
N ASP A 383 -31.08 -11.89 -20.96
CA ASP A 383 -31.77 -11.38 -19.76
C ASP A 383 -32.55 -12.48 -19.03
N ALA A 384 -33.12 -13.45 -19.77
CA ALA A 384 -33.82 -14.59 -19.19
C ALA A 384 -32.88 -15.52 -18.41
N GLU A 385 -31.66 -15.78 -18.92
CA GLU A 385 -30.66 -16.57 -18.19
C GLU A 385 -30.15 -15.83 -16.95
N ILE A 386 -29.94 -14.51 -17.05
CA ILE A 386 -29.54 -13.69 -15.89
C ILE A 386 -30.63 -13.71 -14.81
N GLU A 387 -31.90 -13.61 -15.20
CA GLU A 387 -33.02 -13.72 -14.27
C GLU A 387 -33.05 -15.10 -13.60
N GLN A 388 -32.81 -16.19 -14.35
CA GLN A 388 -32.72 -17.54 -13.80
C GLN A 388 -31.55 -17.69 -12.81
N LEU A 389 -30.37 -17.19 -13.15
CA LEU A 389 -29.19 -17.20 -12.26
C LEU A 389 -29.46 -16.41 -10.97
N THR A 390 -30.19 -15.30 -11.07
CA THR A 390 -30.56 -14.46 -9.92
C THR A 390 -31.58 -15.18 -9.02
N LYS A 391 -32.62 -15.78 -9.61
CA LYS A 391 -33.61 -16.60 -8.88
C LYS A 391 -32.99 -17.81 -8.19
N ALA A 392 -31.96 -18.41 -8.79
CA ALA A 392 -31.18 -19.50 -8.21
C ALA A 392 -30.11 -19.04 -7.20
N ALA A 393 -30.03 -17.73 -6.90
CA ALA A 393 -29.03 -17.12 -6.03
C ALA A 393 -27.57 -17.40 -6.44
N VAL A 394 -27.33 -17.70 -7.72
CA VAL A 394 -25.97 -17.90 -8.28
C VAL A 394 -25.27 -16.56 -8.41
N VAL A 395 -26.00 -15.54 -8.86
CA VAL A 395 -25.57 -14.15 -8.99
C VAL A 395 -26.46 -13.24 -8.16
N MET A 396 -25.90 -12.18 -7.60
CA MET A 396 -26.67 -11.09 -7.00
C MET A 396 -26.49 -9.83 -7.86
N LEU A 397 -27.61 -9.17 -8.17
CA LEU A 397 -27.63 -7.89 -8.85
C LEU A 397 -27.68 -6.77 -7.80
N ALA A 398 -27.18 -5.58 -8.16
CA ALA A 398 -27.45 -4.39 -7.36
C ALA A 398 -28.97 -4.14 -7.25
N PRO A 399 -29.44 -3.61 -6.10
CA PRO A 399 -30.85 -3.32 -5.87
C PRO A 399 -31.43 -2.25 -6.80
#